data_AF-A0A6J6S3K8-F1
#
_entry.id   AF-A0A6J6S3K8-F1
#
_cell.length_a   1.000
_cell.length_b   1.000
_cell.length_c   1.000
_cell.angle_alpha   90.00
_cell.angle_beta   90.00
_cell.angle_gamma   90.00
#
_symmetry.space_group_name_H-M   'P 1'
#
loop_
_entity.id
_entity.type
_entity.pdbx_description
1 polymer ?
#
loop_
_entity_poly.entity_id
_entity_poly.type
_entity_poly.pdbx_seq_one_letter_code
_entity_poly.pdbx_strand_id
1 'polypeptide(L)'
;MFHIPENLHPDCGPVAWLLGHWVGNGKGDYPTIEGFEYGQELVFQQDGRPFFHYFARSWIVDAEGEKVREAAQETGFLRCRPDGEIELLLTHNTGFAEIWYGRAAEGKVELHTAGVSYTDSAKEVTAGHRLYGNVEGELLYAYDMAAMGQDLQPHLWAQLRRA
;
A
#
# COMPACT_ATOMS: atom_id res chain seq x y z
N MET A 1 -15.47 -16.59 1.55
CA MET A 1 -15.85 -16.14 0.19
C MET A 1 -16.07 -14.63 0.25
N PHE A 2 -15.35 -13.86 -0.57
CA PHE A 2 -15.51 -12.41 -0.65
C PHE A 2 -16.84 -12.08 -1.35
N HIS A 3 -17.57 -11.08 -0.81
CA HIS A 3 -18.82 -10.59 -1.40
C HIS A 3 -18.68 -9.08 -1.61
N ILE A 4 -19.09 -8.61 -2.78
CA ILE A 4 -19.10 -7.18 -3.10
C ILE A 4 -20.29 -6.53 -2.35
N PRO A 5 -20.05 -5.47 -1.54
CA PRO A 5 -21.14 -4.75 -0.88
C PRO A 5 -22.12 -4.15 -1.88
N GLU A 6 -23.43 -4.25 -1.60
CA GLU A 6 -24.48 -3.71 -2.49
C GLU A 6 -24.38 -2.19 -2.67
N ASN A 7 -23.89 -1.48 -1.66
CA ASN A 7 -23.72 -0.04 -1.70
C ASN A 7 -22.41 0.41 -2.36
N LEU A 8 -21.59 -0.51 -2.90
CA LEU A 8 -20.31 -0.14 -3.50
C LEU A 8 -20.52 0.78 -4.70
N HIS A 9 -19.83 1.93 -4.69
CA HIS A 9 -19.87 2.85 -5.82
C HIS A 9 -19.32 2.19 -7.11
N PRO A 10 -19.96 2.34 -8.28
CA PRO A 10 -19.54 1.70 -9.53
C PRO A 10 -18.07 1.94 -9.90
N ASP A 11 -17.58 3.18 -9.74
CA ASP A 11 -16.18 3.53 -9.99
C ASP A 11 -15.17 2.72 -9.16
N CYS A 12 -15.60 2.17 -8.01
CA CYS A 12 -14.75 1.33 -7.17
C CYS A 12 -14.82 -0.17 -7.53
N GLY A 13 -15.60 -0.57 -8.53
CA GLY A 13 -15.67 -1.95 -9.01
C GLY A 13 -14.29 -2.56 -9.35
N PRO A 14 -13.41 -1.87 -10.10
CA PRO A 14 -12.08 -2.37 -10.44
C PRO A 14 -11.15 -2.65 -9.25
N VAL A 15 -11.38 -1.97 -8.12
CA VAL A 15 -10.62 -2.13 -6.87
C VAL A 15 -11.38 -2.90 -5.80
N ALA A 16 -12.60 -3.37 -6.08
CA ALA A 16 -13.48 -4.00 -5.09
C ALA A 16 -12.80 -5.14 -4.32
N TRP A 17 -11.94 -5.89 -4.99
CA TRP A 17 -11.20 -7.00 -4.40
C TRP A 17 -10.31 -6.58 -3.22
N LEU A 18 -9.85 -5.32 -3.14
CA LEU A 18 -9.05 -4.80 -2.02
C LEU A 18 -9.84 -4.64 -0.72
N LEU A 19 -11.17 -4.48 -0.79
CA LEU A 19 -12.00 -4.22 0.40
C LEU A 19 -11.82 -5.28 1.47
N GLY A 20 -11.75 -4.87 2.74
CA GLY A 20 -11.66 -5.76 3.89
C GLY A 20 -10.31 -5.68 4.62
N HIS A 21 -10.05 -6.69 5.42
CA HIS A 21 -8.88 -6.80 6.29
C HIS A 21 -7.92 -7.85 5.74
N TRP A 22 -6.63 -7.51 5.67
CA TRP A 22 -5.56 -8.33 5.14
C TRP A 22 -4.43 -8.41 6.15
N VAL A 23 -3.88 -9.61 6.32
CA VAL A 23 -2.75 -9.87 7.22
C VAL A 23 -1.77 -10.81 6.54
N GLY A 24 -0.48 -10.55 6.72
CA GLY A 24 0.57 -11.44 6.22
C GLY A 24 1.95 -10.87 6.49
N ASN A 25 2.89 -11.23 5.63
CA ASN A 25 4.29 -10.89 5.82
C ASN A 25 4.90 -10.38 4.52
N GLY A 26 5.98 -9.64 4.66
CA GLY A 26 6.77 -9.13 3.55
C GLY A 26 8.24 -9.05 3.90
N LYS A 27 9.02 -8.66 2.90
CA LYS A 27 10.44 -8.40 3.02
C LYS A 27 10.75 -7.03 2.48
N GLY A 28 11.78 -6.42 3.04
CA GLY A 28 12.27 -5.13 2.61
C GLY A 28 13.78 -5.15 2.49
N ASP A 29 14.28 -4.40 1.52
CA ASP A 29 15.70 -4.18 1.31
C ASP A 29 15.91 -2.78 0.71
N TYR A 30 17.09 -2.18 0.92
CA TYR A 30 17.46 -0.94 0.26
C TYR A 30 18.97 -0.72 0.36
N PRO A 31 19.64 -0.05 -0.60
CA PRO A 31 21.11 0.10 -0.57
C PRO A 31 21.71 0.73 0.69
N THR A 32 20.91 1.47 1.46
CA THR A 32 21.35 2.20 2.66
C THR A 32 20.99 1.52 3.97
N ILE A 33 20.38 0.33 3.94
CA ILE A 33 19.98 -0.46 5.12
C ILE A 33 20.24 -1.95 4.88
N GLU A 34 20.20 -2.74 5.95
CA GLU A 34 20.18 -4.20 5.80
C GLU A 34 18.77 -4.69 5.47
N GLY A 35 18.69 -5.80 4.74
CA GLY A 35 17.43 -6.47 4.46
C GLY A 35 16.71 -6.91 5.74
N PHE A 36 15.38 -6.86 5.74
CA PHE A 36 14.54 -7.16 6.89
C PHE A 36 13.25 -7.88 6.48
N GLU A 37 12.65 -8.58 7.44
CA GLU A 37 11.32 -9.17 7.30
C GLU A 37 10.34 -8.46 8.22
N TYR A 38 9.07 -8.40 7.81
CA TYR A 38 8.04 -7.73 8.58
C TYR A 38 6.69 -8.44 8.46
N GLY A 39 5.90 -8.37 9.53
CA GLY A 39 4.47 -8.63 9.47
C GLY A 39 3.70 -7.35 9.15
N GLN A 40 2.55 -7.48 8.51
CA GLN A 40 1.74 -6.34 8.09
C GLN A 40 0.25 -6.65 8.15
N GLU A 41 -0.50 -5.60 8.47
CA GLU A 41 -1.95 -5.56 8.42
C GLU A 41 -2.42 -4.38 7.59
N LEU A 42 -3.34 -4.64 6.66
CA LEU A 42 -4.02 -3.62 5.84
C LEU A 42 -5.52 -3.67 6.04
N VAL A 43 -6.16 -2.50 6.04
CA VAL A 43 -7.62 -2.37 6.05
C VAL A 43 -8.06 -1.41 4.96
N PHE A 44 -8.96 -1.89 4.10
CA PHE A 44 -9.69 -1.08 3.13
C PHE A 44 -11.18 -1.06 3.49
N GLN A 45 -11.74 0.13 3.70
CA GLN A 45 -13.15 0.31 4.04
C GLN A 45 -13.81 1.38 3.17
N GLN A 46 -15.13 1.30 3.02
CA GLN A 46 -15.92 2.18 2.14
C GLN A 46 -17.28 2.48 2.75
N ASP A 47 -17.88 3.60 2.35
CA ASP A 47 -19.20 4.04 2.82
C ASP A 47 -20.22 4.31 1.70
N GLY A 48 -19.94 3.82 0.50
CA GLY A 48 -20.77 3.93 -0.70
C GLY A 48 -20.43 5.09 -1.63
N ARG A 49 -19.46 5.93 -1.25
CA ARG A 49 -18.89 6.98 -2.09
C ARG A 49 -17.69 6.46 -2.89
N PRO A 50 -17.20 7.18 -3.92
CA PRO A 50 -16.13 6.70 -4.81
C PRO A 50 -14.74 6.80 -4.18
N PHE A 51 -14.55 6.19 -3.01
CA PHE A 51 -13.25 6.05 -2.37
C PHE A 51 -13.23 4.87 -1.40
N PHE A 52 -12.03 4.36 -1.11
CA PHE A 52 -11.74 3.55 0.08
C PHE A 52 -10.89 4.36 1.05
N HIS A 53 -11.22 4.31 2.33
CA HIS A 53 -10.23 4.61 3.36
C HIS A 53 -9.29 3.42 3.48
N TYR A 54 -7.99 3.72 3.52
CA TYR A 54 -6.91 2.76 3.60
C TYR A 54 -6.11 3.01 4.87
N PHE A 55 -5.79 1.94 5.58
CA PHE A 55 -4.87 1.97 6.71
C PHE A 55 -3.92 0.77 6.63
N ALA A 56 -2.65 1.00 6.94
CA ALA A 56 -1.65 -0.02 7.08
C ALA A 56 -0.84 0.16 8.35
N ARG A 57 -0.50 -0.97 8.98
CA ARG A 57 0.53 -1.02 10.03
C ARG A 57 1.42 -2.22 9.82
N SER A 58 2.69 -2.05 10.18
CA SER A 58 3.70 -3.11 10.07
C SER A 58 4.55 -3.20 11.33
N TRP A 59 5.19 -4.35 11.51
CA TRP A 59 6.14 -4.60 12.58
C TRP A 59 7.29 -5.48 12.08
N ILE A 60 8.49 -5.24 12.60
CA ILE A 60 9.66 -6.07 12.28
C ILE A 60 9.54 -7.40 13.01
N VAL A 61 9.93 -8.47 12.33
CA VAL A 61 10.03 -9.82 12.89
C VAL A 61 11.49 -10.31 12.90
N ASP A 62 11.80 -11.23 13.80
CA ASP A 62 13.09 -11.93 13.82
C ASP A 62 13.08 -13.18 12.90
N ALA A 63 14.15 -13.96 12.94
CA ALA A 63 14.31 -15.16 12.12
C ALA A 63 13.30 -16.27 12.47
N GLU A 64 12.75 -16.23 13.68
CA GLU A 64 11.72 -17.14 14.18
C GLU A 64 10.30 -16.65 13.83
N GLY A 65 10.16 -15.44 13.28
CA GLY A 65 8.89 -14.82 12.92
C GLY A 65 8.21 -14.09 14.09
N GLU A 66 8.90 -13.92 15.21
CA GLU A 66 8.38 -13.24 16.38
C GLU A 66 8.52 -11.73 16.26
N LYS A 67 7.51 -11.00 16.75
CA LYS A 67 7.49 -9.54 16.68
C LYS A 67 8.58 -8.93 17.55
N VAL A 68 9.48 -8.18 16.91
CA VAL A 68 10.57 -7.45 17.59
C VAL A 68 10.14 -6.04 17.99
N ARG A 69 9.54 -5.28 17.06
CA ARG A 69 9.10 -3.88 17.30
C ARG A 69 8.13 -3.40 16.22
N GLU A 70 7.40 -2.33 16.52
CA GLU A 70 6.60 -1.62 15.51
C GLU A 70 7.48 -1.01 14.40
N ALA A 71 6.87 -0.83 13.23
CA ALA A 71 7.50 -0.26 12.05
C ALA A 71 6.60 0.81 11.40
N ALA A 72 6.53 0.85 10.07
CA ALA A 72 5.81 1.87 9.32
C ALA A 72 4.30 1.80 9.55
N GLN A 73 3.67 2.96 9.60
CA GLN A 73 2.23 3.12 9.49
C GLN A 73 1.91 4.18 8.44
N GLU A 74 0.94 3.86 7.59
CA GLU A 74 0.43 4.77 6.58
C GLU A 74 -1.10 4.71 6.55
N THR A 75 -1.71 5.83 6.20
CA THR A 75 -3.17 5.94 6.11
C THR A 75 -3.57 7.00 5.11
N GLY A 76 -4.76 6.84 4.55
CA GLY A 76 -5.37 7.86 3.71
C GLY A 76 -6.52 7.33 2.86
N PHE A 77 -6.64 7.83 1.63
CA PHE A 77 -7.81 7.58 0.79
C PHE A 77 -7.42 7.21 -0.63
N LEU A 78 -7.90 6.05 -1.08
CA LEU A 78 -7.89 5.61 -2.47
C LEU A 78 -9.17 6.12 -3.13
N ARG A 79 -9.09 7.17 -3.93
CA ARG A 79 -10.22 7.72 -4.69
C ARG A 79 -10.39 6.94 -5.98
N CYS A 80 -11.60 6.45 -6.20
CA CYS A 80 -11.97 5.75 -7.42
C CYS A 80 -12.47 6.76 -8.45
N ARG A 81 -12.03 6.62 -9.70
CA ARG A 81 -12.45 7.46 -10.82
C ARG A 81 -13.02 6.58 -11.93
N PRO A 82 -13.75 7.15 -12.90
CA PRO A 82 -14.23 6.41 -14.06
C PRO A 82 -13.11 5.65 -14.78
N ASP A 83 -13.50 4.60 -15.51
CA ASP A 83 -12.61 3.78 -16.33
C ASP A 83 -11.48 3.08 -15.56
N GLY A 84 -11.57 2.95 -14.24
CA GLY A 84 -10.56 2.30 -13.40
C GLY A 84 -9.36 3.18 -13.06
N GLU A 85 -9.41 4.47 -13.38
CA GLU A 85 -8.42 5.42 -12.88
C GLU A 85 -8.54 5.58 -11.36
N ILE A 86 -7.42 5.80 -10.68
CA ILE A 86 -7.37 5.94 -9.22
C ILE A 86 -6.38 7.02 -8.79
N GLU A 87 -6.70 7.66 -7.67
CA GLU A 87 -5.82 8.62 -6.99
C GLU A 87 -5.65 8.14 -5.56
N LEU A 88 -4.43 7.99 -5.08
CA LEU A 88 -4.18 7.60 -3.69
C LEU A 88 -3.49 8.75 -2.95
N LEU A 89 -4.08 9.16 -1.83
CA LEU A 89 -3.52 10.15 -0.93
C LEU A 89 -3.06 9.43 0.34
N LEU A 90 -1.79 9.56 0.70
CA LEU A 90 -1.21 8.91 1.87
C LEU A 90 -0.54 9.92 2.79
N THR A 91 -0.58 9.60 4.09
CA THR A 91 0.24 10.20 5.12
C THR A 91 0.93 9.11 5.92
N HIS A 92 2.16 9.36 6.32
CA HIS A 92 3.04 8.39 6.96
C HIS A 92 3.43 8.85 8.36
N ASN A 93 3.53 7.90 9.30
CA ASN A 93 3.95 8.18 10.68
C ASN A 93 5.37 8.76 10.78
N THR A 94 6.17 8.63 9.71
CA THR A 94 7.54 9.16 9.59
C THR A 94 7.62 10.59 9.08
N GLY A 95 6.48 11.26 8.85
CA GLY A 95 6.43 12.71 8.60
C GLY A 95 6.40 13.11 7.12
N PHE A 96 5.98 12.24 6.22
CA PHE A 96 5.75 12.61 4.82
C PHE A 96 4.36 12.23 4.33
N ALA A 97 3.95 12.87 3.24
CA ALA A 97 2.68 12.70 2.57
C ALA A 97 2.90 12.58 1.06
N GLU A 98 2.02 11.83 0.41
CA GLU A 98 2.16 11.48 -1.01
C GLU A 98 0.82 11.59 -1.72
N ILE A 99 0.90 11.98 -2.99
CA ILE A 99 -0.18 11.84 -3.96
C ILE A 99 0.29 10.88 -5.04
N TRP A 100 -0.56 9.92 -5.37
CA TRP A 100 -0.30 8.88 -6.35
C TRP A 100 -1.38 8.88 -7.43
N TYR A 101 -0.98 8.58 -8.66
CA TYR A 101 -1.88 8.30 -9.77
C TYR A 101 -1.69 6.89 -10.27
N GLY A 102 -2.74 6.31 -10.81
CA GLY A 102 -2.63 5.00 -11.42
C GLY A 102 -3.95 4.44 -11.91
N ARG A 103 -3.93 3.13 -12.15
CA ARG A 103 -5.04 2.42 -12.78
C ARG A 103 -5.25 1.05 -12.17
N ALA A 104 -6.52 0.68 -12.05
CA ALA A 104 -6.99 -0.62 -11.63
C ALA A 104 -7.65 -1.34 -12.81
N ALA A 105 -7.17 -2.55 -13.12
CA ALA A 105 -7.73 -3.39 -14.17
C ALA A 105 -7.38 -4.86 -13.89
N GLU A 106 -8.28 -5.78 -14.22
CA GLU A 106 -7.99 -7.24 -14.24
C GLU A 106 -7.37 -7.79 -12.94
N GLY A 107 -7.83 -7.29 -11.78
CA GLY A 107 -7.31 -7.72 -10.47
C GLY A 107 -5.93 -7.14 -10.12
N LYS A 108 -5.43 -6.18 -10.90
CA LYS A 108 -4.17 -5.45 -10.68
C LYS A 108 -4.46 -3.99 -10.35
N VAL A 109 -3.62 -3.40 -9.51
CA VAL A 109 -3.53 -1.96 -9.27
C VAL A 109 -2.08 -1.53 -9.47
N GLU A 110 -1.84 -0.56 -10.33
CA GLU A 110 -0.51 0.01 -10.54
C GLU A 110 -0.54 1.52 -10.34
N LEU A 111 0.39 2.03 -9.54
CA LEU A 111 0.45 3.41 -9.07
C LEU A 111 1.87 3.97 -9.18
N HIS A 112 1.98 5.28 -9.45
CA HIS A 112 3.22 6.04 -9.35
C HIS A 112 2.96 7.35 -8.61
N THR A 113 3.97 7.85 -7.90
CA THR A 113 3.88 9.13 -7.19
C THR A 113 3.75 10.29 -8.17
N ALA A 114 2.74 11.12 -7.97
CA ALA A 114 2.61 12.44 -8.61
C ALA A 114 3.39 13.52 -7.84
N GLY A 115 3.54 13.34 -6.53
CA GLY A 115 4.31 14.23 -5.68
C GLY A 115 4.44 13.72 -4.26
N VAL A 116 5.56 14.08 -3.63
CA VAL A 116 5.86 13.80 -2.23
C VAL A 116 6.14 15.12 -1.52
N SER A 117 5.68 15.26 -0.30
CA SER A 117 6.00 16.39 0.58
C SER A 117 6.30 15.87 1.97
N TYR A 118 7.24 16.50 2.67
CA TYR A 118 7.78 15.98 3.92
C TYR A 118 8.06 17.09 4.92
N THR A 119 8.01 16.75 6.21
CA THR A 119 8.37 17.66 7.30
C THR A 119 9.88 17.79 7.43
N ASP A 120 10.33 18.81 8.14
CA ASP A 120 11.76 19.13 8.32
C ASP A 120 12.60 17.96 8.89
N SER A 121 12.00 17.12 9.73
CA SER A 121 12.67 15.97 10.37
C SER A 121 12.53 14.66 9.59
N ALA A 122 11.75 14.63 8.52
CA ALA A 122 11.48 13.40 7.77
C ALA A 122 12.69 13.01 6.89
N LYS A 123 12.87 11.71 6.69
CA LYS A 123 13.80 11.22 5.67
C LYS A 123 13.26 11.56 4.29
N GLU A 124 14.15 11.91 3.37
CA GLU A 124 13.78 12.28 2.02
C GLU A 124 13.33 11.04 1.22
N VAL A 125 12.09 11.10 0.75
CA VAL A 125 11.49 10.20 -0.25
C VAL A 125 11.03 11.09 -1.40
N THR A 126 11.40 10.75 -2.63
CA THR A 126 11.16 11.61 -3.80
C THR A 126 10.24 10.98 -4.83
N ALA A 127 10.21 9.65 -4.92
CA ALA A 127 9.31 8.95 -5.83
C ALA A 127 9.02 7.53 -5.36
N GLY A 128 7.94 6.97 -5.90
CA GLY A 128 7.58 5.59 -5.66
C GLY A 128 6.75 5.01 -6.80
N HIS A 129 6.80 3.69 -6.93
CA HIS A 129 5.95 2.89 -7.81
C HIS A 129 5.40 1.70 -7.02
N ARG A 130 4.09 1.50 -7.04
CA ARG A 130 3.43 0.41 -6.33
C ARG A 130 2.67 -0.45 -7.32
N LEU A 131 2.83 -1.76 -7.18
CA LEU A 131 2.10 -2.76 -7.91
C LEU A 131 1.40 -3.70 -6.93
N TYR A 132 0.08 -3.79 -6.99
CA TYR A 132 -0.73 -4.75 -6.24
C TYR A 132 -1.40 -5.73 -7.21
N GLY A 133 -1.55 -6.99 -6.81
CA GLY A 133 -2.24 -8.02 -7.56
C GLY A 133 -3.08 -8.93 -6.66
N ASN A 134 -4.26 -9.30 -7.15
CA ASN A 134 -5.06 -10.38 -6.61
C ASN A 134 -4.63 -11.70 -7.26
N VAL A 135 -3.96 -12.56 -6.50
CA VAL A 135 -3.49 -13.86 -6.98
C VAL A 135 -4.12 -14.95 -6.11
N GLU A 136 -5.00 -15.76 -6.71
CA GLU A 136 -5.70 -16.84 -6.02
C GLU A 136 -6.45 -16.38 -4.74
N GLY A 137 -6.90 -15.13 -4.70
CA GLY A 137 -7.61 -14.55 -3.56
C GLY A 137 -6.70 -13.91 -2.49
N GLU A 138 -5.39 -13.93 -2.70
CA GLU A 138 -4.40 -13.25 -1.87
C GLU A 138 -3.98 -11.91 -2.48
N LEU A 139 -3.61 -10.96 -1.63
CA LEU A 139 -3.08 -9.66 -2.04
C LEU A 139 -1.56 -9.74 -2.03
N LEU A 140 -0.95 -9.62 -3.21
CA LEU A 140 0.48 -9.48 -3.37
C LEU A 140 0.80 -8.05 -3.75
N TYR A 141 1.92 -7.51 -3.26
CA TYR A 141 2.42 -6.24 -3.78
C TYR A 141 3.93 -6.17 -3.87
N ALA A 142 4.40 -5.25 -4.71
CA ALA A 142 5.76 -4.73 -4.76
C ALA A 142 5.72 -3.21 -4.67
N TYR A 143 6.72 -2.64 -4.01
CA TYR A 143 6.93 -1.20 -3.86
C TYR A 143 8.39 -0.87 -4.18
N ASP A 144 8.57 -0.06 -5.22
CA ASP A 144 9.85 0.55 -5.57
C ASP A 144 9.88 1.97 -5.03
N MET A 145 11.03 2.38 -4.49
CA MET A 145 11.21 3.67 -3.82
C MET A 145 12.47 4.38 -4.33
N ALA A 146 12.35 5.68 -4.59
CA ALA A 146 13.47 6.61 -4.71
C ALA A 146 13.55 7.44 -3.42
N ALA A 147 14.63 7.31 -2.68
CA ALA A 147 14.82 7.94 -1.38
C ALA A 147 16.30 8.06 -1.04
N MET A 148 16.62 9.01 -0.16
CA MET A 148 17.98 9.17 0.38
C MET A 148 19.07 9.24 -0.72
N GLY A 149 18.78 9.95 -1.81
CA GLY A 149 19.68 10.11 -2.97
C GLY A 149 19.82 8.90 -3.88
N GLN A 150 19.03 7.83 -3.67
CA GLN A 150 18.99 6.65 -4.54
C GLN A 150 17.88 6.76 -5.58
N ASP A 151 18.14 6.26 -6.78
CA ASP A 151 17.15 6.15 -7.86
C ASP A 151 16.04 5.13 -7.50
N LEU A 152 14.92 5.22 -8.23
CA LEU A 152 13.77 4.34 -8.06
C LEU A 152 14.18 2.87 -8.25
N GLN A 153 14.02 2.07 -7.20
CA GLN A 153 14.41 0.66 -7.19
C GLN A 153 13.60 -0.13 -6.16
N PRO A 154 13.63 -1.48 -6.21
CA PRO A 154 12.90 -2.33 -5.28
C PRO A 154 13.18 -1.98 -3.83
N HIS A 155 12.09 -1.86 -3.06
CA HIS A 155 12.18 -1.64 -1.63
C HIS A 155 11.41 -2.69 -0.83
N LEU A 156 10.12 -2.88 -1.09
CA LEU A 156 9.27 -3.82 -0.33
C LEU A 156 8.51 -4.76 -1.24
N TRP A 157 8.23 -5.96 -0.74
CA TRP A 157 7.21 -6.84 -1.31
C TRP A 157 6.54 -7.66 -0.21
N ALA A 158 5.26 -7.98 -0.39
CA ALA A 158 4.52 -8.75 0.58
C ALA A 158 3.45 -9.64 -0.07
N GLN A 159 3.01 -10.62 0.72
CA GLN A 159 1.88 -11.49 0.42
C GLN A 159 0.97 -11.51 1.65
N LEU A 160 -0.29 -11.14 1.44
CA LEU A 160 -1.27 -10.95 2.50
C LEU A 160 -2.51 -11.78 2.20
N ARG A 161 -3.04 -12.39 3.25
CA ARG A 161 -4.28 -13.16 3.20
C ARG A 161 -5.39 -12.37 3.84
N ARG A 162 -6.60 -12.58 3.33
CA ARG A 162 -7.80 -12.02 3.93
C ARG A 162 -8.02 -12.64 5.32
N ALA A 163 -8.26 -11.79 6.31
CA ALA A 163 -8.58 -12.19 7.68
C ALA A 163 -10.08 -12.42 7.90
#